data_AF-A0A2G1MD81-F1
#
_entry.id   AF-A0A2G1MD81-F1
#
_cell.length_a   1.000
_cell.length_b   1.000
_cell.length_c   1.000
_cell.angle_alpha   90.00
_cell.angle_beta   90.00
_cell.angle_gamma   90.00
#
_symmetry.space_group_name_H-M   'P 1'
#
loop_
_entity.id
_entity.type
_entity.pdbx_description
1 polymer ?
#
loop_
_entity_poly.entity_id
_entity_poly.type
_entity_poly.pdbx_seq_one_letter_code
_entity_poly.pdbx_strand_id
1 'polypeptide(L)'
;MVTYTSPFLLLFVAGIGLALAWRRFDFAPLIGCLPLGIVLLVLAALKLVPAGWVVPLFYVSAILTVVGTLGAERRFVGRGLPLFGQIGDASYSIYLSHTLVLIPLVTVLRKLLLQGWAQFLVASTIAVVVCAVIGIWIYRLVERPMLKAMRRRFDRPVAKRPTPEIATAQSGV
;
A
#
# COMPACT_ATOMS: atom_id res chain seq x y z
N MET A 1 0.53 -3.78 27.23
CA MET A 1 -0.90 -3.84 26.85
C MET A 1 -0.96 -4.11 25.35
N VAL A 2 -1.37 -5.32 24.98
CA VAL A 2 -1.44 -5.77 23.59
C VAL A 2 -2.79 -5.33 23.04
N THR A 3 -2.81 -4.20 22.33
CA THR A 3 -3.99 -3.77 21.59
C THR A 3 -4.15 -4.70 20.38
N TYR A 4 -5.26 -5.44 20.30
CA TYR A 4 -5.55 -6.42 19.24
C TYR A 4 -5.66 -5.82 17.82
N THR A 5 -5.68 -4.49 17.71
CA THR A 5 -5.68 -3.78 16.43
C THR A 5 -4.26 -3.65 15.92
N SER A 6 -3.91 -4.39 14.86
CA SER A 6 -2.61 -4.18 14.23
C SER A 6 -2.52 -2.72 13.77
N PRO A 7 -1.40 -2.01 14.05
CA PRO A 7 -1.33 -0.57 13.75
C PRO A 7 -1.50 -0.23 12.26
N PHE A 8 -1.28 -1.22 11.39
CA PHE A 8 -1.55 -1.15 9.96
C PHE A 8 -3.04 -1.00 9.63
N LEU A 9 -3.95 -1.56 10.44
CA LEU A 9 -5.39 -1.38 10.23
C LEU A 9 -5.82 0.08 10.45
N LEU A 10 -5.21 0.80 11.39
CA LEU A 10 -5.50 2.22 11.61
C LEU A 10 -5.09 3.07 10.42
N LEU A 11 -3.89 2.81 9.87
CA LEU A 11 -3.42 3.44 8.63
C LEU A 11 -4.35 3.13 7.45
N PHE A 12 -4.87 1.91 7.37
CA PHE A 12 -5.82 1.52 6.34
C PHE A 12 -7.15 2.29 6.46
N VAL A 13 -7.71 2.40 7.67
CA VAL A 13 -8.91 3.19 7.93
C VAL A 13 -8.68 4.68 7.61
N ALA A 14 -7.52 5.23 7.96
CA ALA A 14 -7.14 6.58 7.59
C ALA A 14 -7.07 6.76 6.05
N GLY A 15 -6.55 5.77 5.33
CA GLY A 15 -6.54 5.73 3.87
C GLY A 15 -7.95 5.72 3.26
N ILE A 16 -8.90 4.97 3.83
CA ILE A 16 -10.31 4.99 3.41
C ILE A 16 -10.90 6.39 3.62
N GLY A 17 -10.65 7.00 4.79
CA GLY A 17 -11.08 8.37 5.09
C GLY A 17 -10.54 9.39 4.09
N LEU A 18 -9.25 9.29 3.75
CA LEU A 18 -8.61 10.11 2.72
C LEU A 18 -9.22 9.90 1.33
N ALA A 19 -9.53 8.66 0.95
CA ALA A 19 -10.19 8.36 -0.32
C ALA A 19 -11.61 8.96 -0.40
N LEU A 20 -12.35 8.95 0.71
CA LEU A 20 -13.66 9.60 0.81
C LEU A 20 -13.54 11.13 0.77
N ALA A 21 -12.55 11.70 1.45
CA ALA A 21 -12.26 13.13 1.41
C ALA A 21 -11.83 13.58 0.02
N TRP A 22 -11.02 12.78 -0.68
CA TRP A 22 -10.60 13.04 -2.06
C TRP A 22 -11.76 13.06 -3.05
N ARG A 23 -12.89 12.43 -2.71
CA ARG A 23 -14.14 12.55 -3.46
C ARG A 23 -14.84 13.90 -3.30
N ARG A 24 -14.54 14.67 -2.25
CA ARG A 24 -15.19 15.96 -1.96
C ARG A 24 -14.26 17.18 -2.04
N PHE A 25 -12.95 17.00 -1.81
CA PHE A 25 -11.98 18.08 -1.78
C PHE A 25 -10.93 17.95 -2.89
N ASP A 26 -10.29 19.06 -3.24
CA ASP A 26 -9.15 19.06 -4.14
C ASP A 26 -7.84 18.87 -3.38
N PHE A 27 -7.11 17.82 -3.72
CA PHE A 27 -5.82 17.48 -3.14
C PHE A 27 -4.64 17.92 -4.01
N ALA A 28 -4.89 18.53 -5.19
CA ALA A 28 -3.85 19.04 -6.07
C ALA A 28 -2.77 19.92 -5.39
N PRO A 29 -3.09 20.85 -4.47
CA PRO A 29 -2.06 21.67 -3.80
C PRO A 29 -1.16 20.86 -2.85
N LEU A 30 -1.60 19.68 -2.41
CA LEU A 30 -0.89 18.85 -1.45
C LEU A 30 0.18 17.96 -2.09
N ILE A 31 0.47 18.12 -3.39
CA ILE A 31 1.53 17.34 -4.06
C ILE A 31 2.90 17.50 -3.40
N GLY A 32 3.19 18.65 -2.79
CA GLY A 32 4.42 18.91 -2.04
C GLY A 32 4.57 18.04 -0.78
N CYS A 33 3.49 17.44 -0.29
CA CYS A 33 3.53 16.48 0.81
C CYS A 33 4.20 15.16 0.39
N LEU A 34 4.23 14.82 -0.90
CA LEU A 34 4.83 13.57 -1.39
C LEU A 34 6.34 13.47 -1.11
N PRO A 35 7.19 14.40 -1.60
CA PRO A 35 8.62 14.35 -1.33
C PRO A 35 8.91 14.46 0.18
N LEU A 36 8.15 15.29 0.90
CA LEU A 36 8.30 15.42 2.35
C LEU A 36 7.99 14.11 3.08
N GLY A 37 6.91 13.41 2.69
CA GLY A 37 6.56 12.11 3.23
C GLY A 37 7.63 11.06 2.96
N ILE A 38 8.18 11.02 1.75
CA ILE A 38 9.27 10.10 1.38
C ILE A 38 10.53 10.37 2.22
N VAL A 39 10.92 11.64 2.37
CA VAL A 39 12.09 12.01 3.18
C VAL A 39 11.90 11.59 4.63
N LEU A 40 10.75 11.89 5.24
CA LEU A 40 10.43 11.49 6.61
C LEU A 40 10.40 9.96 6.78
N LEU A 41 9.89 9.23 5.78
CA LEU A 41 9.88 7.78 5.77
C LEU A 41 11.30 7.21 5.75
N VAL A 42 12.18 7.75 4.90
CA VAL A 42 13.59 7.33 4.80
C VAL A 42 14.33 7.63 6.10
N LEU A 43 14.13 8.81 6.70
CA LEU A 43 14.74 9.17 7.99
C LEU A 43 14.30 8.21 9.10
N ALA A 44 13.01 7.87 9.16
CA ALA A 44 12.48 6.90 10.12
C ALA A 44 13.03 5.48 9.86
N ALA A 45 13.08 5.04 8.60
CA ALA A 45 13.54 3.71 8.21
C ALA A 45 15.04 3.51 8.50
N LEU A 46 15.86 4.52 8.25
CA LEU A 46 17.30 4.51 8.55
C LEU A 46 17.61 4.76 10.04
N LYS A 47 16.58 4.92 10.89
CA LYS A 47 16.71 5.23 12.32
C LYS A 47 17.60 6.45 12.58
N LEU A 48 17.54 7.43 11.68
CA LEU A 48 18.28 8.70 11.80
C LEU A 48 17.58 9.72 12.74
N VAL A 49 16.56 9.26 13.45
CA VAL A 49 15.77 10.02 14.42
C VAL A 49 15.78 9.29 15.76
N PRO A 50 15.58 10.01 16.89
CA PRO A 50 15.57 9.39 18.21
C PRO A 50 14.50 8.29 18.28
N ALA A 51 14.78 7.21 19.02
CA ALA A 51 13.96 5.99 19.03
C ALA A 51 12.47 6.25 19.33
N GLY A 52 12.15 7.22 20.20
CA GLY A 52 10.77 7.60 20.51
C GLY A 52 10.00 8.25 19.36
N TRP A 53 10.71 8.80 18.37
CA TRP A 53 10.13 9.49 17.22
C TRP A 53 9.95 8.61 15.98
N VAL A 54 10.64 7.47 15.90
CA VAL A 54 10.60 6.58 14.73
C VAL A 54 9.17 6.15 14.39
N VAL A 55 8.43 5.69 15.39
CA VAL A 55 7.07 5.17 15.23
C VAL A 55 6.08 6.28 14.82
N PRO A 56 6.01 7.43 15.53
CA PRO A 56 5.20 8.57 15.09
C PRO A 56 5.55 9.08 13.68
N LEU A 57 6.85 9.24 13.36
CA LEU A 57 7.27 9.68 12.02
C LEU A 57 6.85 8.69 10.94
N PHE A 58 6.86 7.40 11.23
CA PHE A 58 6.40 6.39 10.28
C PHE A 58 4.90 6.57 9.94
N TYR A 59 4.05 6.82 10.93
CA TYR A 59 2.62 7.08 10.66
C TYR A 59 2.40 8.39 9.91
N VAL A 60 3.09 9.45 10.33
CA VAL A 60 2.96 10.77 9.69
C VAL A 60 3.44 10.70 8.24
N SER A 61 4.61 10.10 8.00
CA SER A 61 5.16 9.94 6.65
C SER A 61 4.22 9.12 5.77
N ALA A 62 3.64 8.01 6.27
CA ALA A 62 2.68 7.21 5.51
C ALA A 62 1.46 8.03 5.07
N ILE A 63 0.84 8.80 5.98
CA ILE A 63 -0.29 9.67 5.65
C ILE A 63 0.12 10.74 4.64
N LEU A 64 1.27 11.38 4.85
CA LEU A 64 1.77 12.47 4.02
C LEU A 64 2.10 12.00 2.59
N THR A 65 2.66 10.79 2.47
CA THR A 65 2.89 10.13 1.19
C THR A 65 1.56 9.85 0.48
N VAL A 66 0.55 9.27 1.15
CA VAL A 66 -0.76 9.01 0.53
C VAL A 66 -1.44 10.30 0.07
N VAL A 67 -1.46 11.33 0.92
CA VAL A 67 -2.00 12.66 0.59
C VAL A 67 -1.28 13.26 -0.63
N GLY A 68 0.05 13.20 -0.65
CA GLY A 68 0.86 13.67 -1.76
C GLY A 68 0.61 12.89 -3.05
N THR A 69 0.44 11.56 -2.96
CA THR A 69 0.10 10.73 -4.13
C THR A 69 -1.27 11.08 -4.70
N LEU A 70 -2.29 11.35 -3.86
CA LEU A 70 -3.62 11.77 -4.32
C LEU A 70 -3.59 13.14 -5.03
N GLY A 71 -2.72 14.05 -4.57
CA GLY A 71 -2.46 15.32 -5.25
C GLY A 71 -1.72 15.13 -6.58
N ALA A 72 -0.74 14.23 -6.62
CA ALA A 72 -0.01 13.88 -7.84
C ALA A 72 -0.91 13.18 -8.86
N GLU A 73 -1.83 12.32 -8.41
CA GLU A 73 -2.70 11.53 -9.27
C GLU A 73 -3.40 12.45 -10.28
N ARG A 74 -4.01 13.56 -9.86
CA ARG A 74 -4.67 14.54 -10.76
C ARG A 74 -3.77 15.07 -11.88
N ARG A 75 -2.48 15.27 -11.62
CA ARG A 75 -1.50 15.78 -12.60
C ARG A 75 -0.97 14.69 -13.53
N PHE A 76 -1.07 13.43 -13.12
CA PHE A 76 -0.56 12.26 -13.84
C PHE A 76 -1.67 11.29 -14.32
N VAL A 77 -2.96 11.59 -14.13
CA VAL A 77 -4.13 10.73 -14.49
C VAL A 77 -4.06 10.22 -15.92
N GLY A 78 -3.49 11.00 -16.85
CA GLY A 78 -3.34 10.60 -18.24
C GLY A 78 -2.35 9.45 -18.50
N ARG A 79 -1.54 9.05 -17.52
CA ARG A 79 -0.50 8.02 -17.69
C ARG A 79 -0.88 6.62 -17.20
N GLY A 80 -2.14 6.42 -16.78
CA GLY A 80 -2.76 5.11 -16.50
C GLY A 80 -1.76 4.01 -16.15
N LEU A 81 -1.38 3.90 -14.88
CA LEU A 81 -0.52 2.82 -14.38
C LEU A 81 -1.41 1.75 -13.72
N PRO A 82 -2.20 0.97 -14.49
CA PRO A 82 -3.08 -0.06 -13.93
C PRO A 82 -2.31 -1.12 -13.14
N LEU A 83 -1.00 -1.25 -13.38
CA LEU A 83 -0.10 -2.08 -12.61
C LEU A 83 -0.03 -1.66 -11.14
N PHE A 84 0.00 -0.35 -10.84
CA PHE A 84 0.11 0.14 -9.46
C PHE A 84 -1.14 -0.16 -8.63
N GLY A 85 -2.32 0.00 -9.24
CA GLY A 85 -3.59 -0.40 -8.61
C GLY A 85 -3.65 -1.91 -8.34
N GLN A 86 -3.20 -2.73 -9.30
CA GLN A 86 -3.17 -4.19 -9.11
C GLN A 86 -2.16 -4.63 -8.04
N ILE A 87 -1.03 -3.95 -7.91
CA ILE A 87 -0.04 -4.20 -6.86
C ILE A 87 -0.63 -3.82 -5.49
N GLY A 88 -1.35 -2.70 -5.40
CA GLY A 88 -2.05 -2.29 -4.19
C GLY A 88 -3.09 -3.31 -3.73
N ASP A 89 -3.95 -3.77 -4.65
CA ASP A 89 -4.95 -4.80 -4.37
C ASP A 89 -4.30 -6.12 -3.88
N ALA A 90 -3.20 -6.54 -4.52
CA ALA A 90 -2.49 -7.76 -4.11
C ALA A 90 -1.73 -7.60 -2.78
N SER A 91 -1.33 -6.38 -2.40
CA SER A 91 -0.56 -6.12 -1.18
C SER A 91 -1.35 -6.45 0.08
N TYR A 92 -2.67 -6.22 0.07
CA TYR A 92 -3.54 -6.57 1.20
C TYR A 92 -3.61 -8.09 1.41
N SER A 93 -3.79 -8.84 0.32
CA SER A 93 -3.78 -10.30 0.30
C SER A 93 -2.47 -10.87 0.82
N ILE A 94 -1.35 -10.34 0.32
CA ILE A 94 -0.01 -10.74 0.74
C ILE A 94 0.17 -10.46 2.24
N TYR A 95 -0.30 -9.30 2.74
CA TYR A 95 -0.27 -8.99 4.17
C TYR A 95 -1.10 -9.96 5.00
N LEU A 96 -2.27 -10.39 4.55
CA LEU A 96 -3.08 -11.34 5.31
C LEU A 96 -2.48 -12.77 5.29
N SER A 97 -1.96 -13.19 4.13
CA SER A 97 -1.48 -14.57 3.95
C SER A 97 -0.06 -14.80 4.44
N HIS A 98 0.82 -13.79 4.41
CA HIS A 98 2.24 -14.03 4.67
C HIS A 98 2.48 -14.59 6.08
N THR A 99 1.77 -14.13 7.11
CA THR A 99 1.95 -14.64 8.48
C THR A 99 1.56 -16.12 8.59
N LEU A 100 0.48 -16.51 7.91
CA LEU A 100 0.00 -17.91 7.88
C LEU A 100 1.01 -18.85 7.20
N VAL A 101 1.71 -18.35 6.17
CA VAL A 101 2.74 -19.11 5.43
C VAL A 101 4.08 -19.10 6.17
N LEU A 102 4.44 -17.98 6.77
CA LEU A 102 5.73 -17.77 7.43
C LEU A 102 5.89 -18.69 8.64
N ILE A 103 4.82 -18.89 9.44
CA ILE A 103 4.85 -19.72 10.65
C ILE A 103 5.31 -21.17 10.35
N PRO A 104 4.65 -21.95 9.47
CA PRO A 104 5.10 -23.30 9.14
C PRO A 104 6.43 -23.29 8.39
N LEU A 105 6.69 -22.28 7.54
CA LEU A 105 7.92 -22.20 6.78
C LEU A 105 9.15 -22.03 7.67
N VAL A 106 9.09 -21.17 8.68
CA VAL A 106 10.18 -20.99 9.66
C VAL A 106 10.43 -22.29 10.43
N THR A 107 9.39 -23.05 10.78
CA THR A 107 9.53 -24.36 11.44
C THR A 107 10.29 -25.36 10.58
N VAL A 108 10.03 -25.38 9.26
CA VAL A 108 10.76 -26.23 8.31
C VAL A 108 12.20 -25.74 8.12
N LEU A 109 12.40 -24.43 7.94
CA LEU A 109 13.72 -23.83 7.73
C LEU A 109 14.63 -23.99 8.96
N ARG A 110 14.09 -24.04 10.17
CA ARG A 110 14.86 -24.34 11.38
C ARG A 110 15.41 -25.77 11.42
N LYS A 111 14.86 -26.69 10.62
CA LYS A 111 15.41 -28.05 10.48
C LYS A 111 16.63 -28.11 9.57
N LEU A 112 16.88 -27.07 8.76
CA LEU A 112 18.14 -26.97 8.03
C LEU A 112 19.25 -26.61 9.02
N LEU A 113 20.23 -27.51 9.17
CA LEU A 113 21.43 -27.37 10.02
C LEU A 113 22.44 -26.33 9.49
N LEU A 114 21.98 -25.30 8.77
CA LEU A 114 22.84 -24.18 8.41
C LEU A 114 23.02 -23.28 9.64
N GLN A 115 24.18 -22.64 9.76
CA GLN A 115 24.48 -21.69 10.84
C GLN A 115 25.06 -20.38 10.28
N GLY A 116 24.91 -19.30 11.05
CA GLY A 116 25.50 -18.00 10.74
C GLY A 116 24.81 -17.23 9.61
N TRP A 117 25.55 -16.32 8.98
CA TRP A 117 25.03 -15.39 7.97
C TRP A 117 24.44 -16.11 6.75
N ALA A 118 25.03 -17.22 6.33
CA ALA A 118 24.53 -18.02 5.21
C ALA A 118 23.11 -18.56 5.48
N GLN A 119 22.84 -19.02 6.71
CA GLN A 119 21.49 -19.44 7.10
C GLN A 119 20.51 -18.28 7.02
N PHE A 120 20.88 -17.11 7.53
CA PHE A 120 20.01 -15.94 7.52
C PHE A 120 19.65 -15.49 6.09
N LEU A 121 20.64 -15.41 5.20
CA LEU A 121 20.46 -15.05 3.79
C LEU A 121 19.55 -16.06 3.09
N VAL A 122 19.89 -17.35 3.15
CA VAL A 122 19.13 -18.41 2.49
C VAL A 122 17.70 -18.50 3.04
N ALA A 123 17.55 -18.48 4.37
CA ALA A 123 16.25 -18.53 5.02
C ALA A 123 15.37 -17.34 4.65
N SER A 124 15.93 -16.13 4.66
CA SER A 124 15.19 -14.90 4.33
C SER A 124 14.80 -14.88 2.86
N THR A 125 15.70 -15.23 1.94
CA THR A 125 15.39 -15.28 0.51
C THR A 125 14.30 -16.31 0.22
N ILE A 126 14.42 -17.53 0.77
CA ILE A 126 13.38 -18.56 0.62
C ILE A 126 12.06 -18.08 1.24
N ALA A 127 12.09 -17.49 2.42
CA ALA A 127 10.90 -16.98 3.08
C ALA A 127 10.17 -15.94 2.24
N VAL A 128 10.90 -14.95 1.71
CA VAL A 128 10.34 -13.89 0.85
C VAL A 128 9.73 -14.49 -0.42
N VAL A 129 10.47 -15.36 -1.12
CA VAL A 129 10.01 -15.97 -2.37
C VAL A 129 8.77 -16.84 -2.13
N VAL A 130 8.82 -17.74 -1.15
CA VAL A 130 7.71 -18.67 -0.85
C VAL A 130 6.48 -17.89 -0.37
N CYS A 131 6.63 -16.90 0.51
CA CYS A 131 5.52 -16.08 0.97
C CYS A 131 4.91 -15.25 -0.17
N ALA A 132 5.75 -14.67 -1.05
CA ALA A 132 5.27 -13.91 -2.20
C ALA A 132 4.51 -14.80 -3.19
N VAL A 133 5.07 -15.96 -3.53
CA VAL A 133 4.41 -16.93 -4.42
C VAL A 133 3.08 -17.37 -3.81
N ILE A 134 3.09 -17.95 -2.61
CA ILE A 134 1.87 -18.47 -1.99
C ILE A 134 0.82 -17.35 -1.78
N GLY A 135 1.24 -16.16 -1.38
CA GLY A 135 0.34 -15.01 -1.24
C GLY A 135 -0.31 -14.59 -2.57
N ILE A 136 0.47 -14.55 -3.66
CA ILE A 136 -0.08 -14.29 -5.01
C ILE A 136 -1.04 -15.40 -5.45
N TRP A 137 -0.72 -16.66 -5.14
CA TRP A 137 -1.59 -17.80 -5.46
C TRP A 137 -2.93 -17.71 -4.71
N ILE A 138 -2.91 -17.44 -3.40
CA ILE A 138 -4.11 -17.23 -2.58
C ILE A 138 -4.93 -16.05 -3.11
N TYR A 139 -4.28 -14.94 -3.42
CA TYR A 139 -4.94 -13.77 -4.01
C TYR A 139 -5.69 -14.13 -5.30
N ARG A 140 -5.05 -14.86 -6.21
CA ARG A 140 -5.65 -15.23 -7.50
C ARG A 140 -6.78 -16.25 -7.37
N LEU A 141 -6.66 -17.20 -6.45
CA LEU A 141 -7.58 -18.34 -6.31
C LEU A 141 -8.78 -18.06 -5.40
N VAL A 142 -8.61 -17.24 -4.37
CA VAL A 142 -9.65 -17.02 -3.34
C VAL A 142 -10.17 -15.60 -3.43
N GLU A 143 -9.27 -14.63 -3.33
CA GLU A 143 -9.66 -13.25 -3.14
C GLU A 143 -10.22 -12.61 -4.41
N ARG A 144 -9.54 -12.79 -5.55
CA ARG A 144 -10.01 -12.28 -6.84
C ARG A 144 -11.39 -12.82 -7.25
N PRO A 145 -11.71 -14.13 -7.11
CA PRO A 145 -13.06 -14.62 -7.38
C PRO A 145 -14.08 -14.16 -6.33
N MET A 146 -13.73 -14.10 -5.05
CA MET A 146 -14.63 -13.55 -4.01
C MET A 146 -14.96 -12.08 -4.26
N LEU A 147 -13.97 -11.24 -4.55
CA LEU A 147 -14.16 -9.83 -4.90
C LEU A 147 -15.02 -9.69 -6.16
N LYS A 148 -14.79 -10.53 -7.18
CA LYS A 148 -15.61 -10.52 -8.41
C LYS A 148 -17.06 -10.93 -8.12
N ALA A 149 -17.29 -11.91 -7.25
CA ALA A 149 -18.62 -12.34 -6.83
C ALA A 149 -19.33 -11.26 -6.00
N MET A 150 -18.61 -10.58 -5.09
CA MET A 150 -19.16 -9.49 -4.28
C MET A 150 -19.46 -8.26 -5.11
N ARG A 151 -18.58 -7.84 -6.03
CA ARG A 151 -18.84 -6.71 -6.95
C ARG A 151 -20.10 -6.96 -7.79
N ARG A 152 -20.25 -8.17 -8.34
CA ARG A 152 -21.50 -8.55 -9.05
C ARG A 152 -22.77 -8.43 -8.21
N ARG A 153 -22.65 -8.55 -6.88
CA ARG A 153 -23.79 -8.46 -5.95
C ARG A 153 -24.02 -7.04 -5.41
N PHE A 154 -23.01 -6.17 -5.47
CA PHE A 154 -23.01 -4.84 -4.84
C PHE A 154 -22.77 -3.67 -5.81
N ASP A 155 -22.52 -3.91 -7.10
CA ASP A 155 -22.27 -2.84 -8.08
C ASP A 155 -23.54 -1.99 -8.29
N ARG A 156 -23.61 -0.88 -7.56
CA ARG A 156 -24.21 0.37 -8.05
C ARG A 156 -23.14 1.11 -8.85
N PRO A 157 -23.44 1.62 -10.06
CA PRO A 157 -22.46 2.34 -10.86
C PRO A 157 -21.90 3.53 -10.09
N VAL A 158 -20.62 3.50 -9.76
CA VAL A 158 -19.89 4.65 -9.22
C VAL A 158 -19.81 5.66 -10.35
N ALA A 159 -20.57 6.75 -10.24
CA ALA A 159 -20.56 7.84 -11.19
C ALA A 159 -19.12 8.30 -11.44
N LYS A 160 -18.66 8.15 -12.69
CA LYS A 160 -17.42 8.78 -13.16
C LYS A 160 -17.54 10.28 -12.89
N ARG A 161 -16.54 10.86 -12.22
CA ARG A 161 -16.44 12.31 -12.10
C ARG A 161 -16.44 12.94 -13.50
N PRO A 162 -17.07 14.12 -13.69
CA PRO A 162 -16.92 14.87 -14.92
C PRO A 162 -15.43 15.16 -15.12
N THR A 163 -14.90 14.80 -16.29
CA THR A 163 -13.59 15.26 -16.74
C THR A 163 -13.61 16.79 -16.66
N PRO A 164 -12.67 17.45 -15.95
CA PRO A 164 -12.58 18.90 -16.01
C PRO A 164 -12.29 19.26 -17.47
N GLU A 165 -13.29 19.89 -18.09
CA GLU A 165 -13.22 20.48 -19.41
C GLU A 165 -12.05 21.47 -19.38
N ILE A 166 -10.94 21.08 -19.99
CA ILE A 166 -9.81 21.96 -20.22
C ILE A 166 -10.36 23.03 -21.14
N ALA A 167 -10.67 24.20 -20.57
CA ALA A 167 -11.14 25.36 -21.29
C ALA A 167 -10.15 25.68 -22.41
N THR A 168 -10.50 25.28 -23.63
CA THR A 168 -9.99 25.87 -24.87
C THR A 168 -10.53 27.29 -24.95
N ALA A 169 -9.86 28.24 -24.29
CA ALA A 169 -9.83 29.63 -24.72
C ALA A 169 -8.62 29.75 -25.66
N GLN A 170 -8.81 29.65 -26.98
CA GLN A 170 -9.05 30.81 -27.85
C GLN A 170 -8.10 31.98 -27.57
N SER A 171 -7.06 32.11 -28.40
CA SER A 171 -6.59 33.40 -28.91
C SER A 171 -6.06 33.20 -30.32
N GLY A 172 -6.99 33.14 -31.28
CA GLY A 172 -6.73 33.56 -32.65
C GLY A 172 -7.43 34.90 -32.83
N VAL A 173 -6.66 35.99 -32.78
CA VAL A 173 -6.68 37.18 -33.64
C VAL A 173 -5.29 37.81 -33.54
#